data_AF-A0A084INS7-F1
#
_entry.id   AF-A0A084INS7-F1
#
_cell.length_a   1.000
_cell.length_b   1.000
_cell.length_c   1.000
_cell.angle_alpha   90.00
_cell.angle_beta   90.00
_cell.angle_gamma   90.00
#
_symmetry.space_group_name_H-M   'P 1'
#
loop_
_entity.id
_entity.type
_entity.pdbx_description
1 polymer ?
#
loop_
_entity_poly.entity_id
_entity_poly.type
_entity_poly.pdbx_seq_one_letter_code
_entity_poly.pdbx_strand_id
1 'polypeptide(L)'
;MSDMDYDEIQERAGKFRCIELPGQPIMMHMGTSYLVGDLDKAVSKLRARVADLKAENERLECLCDIQYAAGVKAGWNYYAADDHAAMQKCIEMRQRDALPRLKELRMGLNSEGEK
;
A
#
# COMPACT_ATOMS: atom_id res chain seq x y z
N MET A 1 -1.71 9.02 22.19
CA MET A 1 -0.55 8.27 21.68
C MET A 1 -0.33 8.79 20.27
N SER A 2 0.70 9.60 20.04
CA SER A 2 1.04 10.02 18.68
C SER A 2 1.50 8.78 17.92
N ASP A 3 0.95 8.55 16.73
CA ASP A 3 1.47 7.54 15.81
C ASP A 3 2.93 7.90 15.53
N MET A 4 3.83 7.11 16.09
CA MET A 4 5.27 7.31 15.95
C MET A 4 5.64 6.95 14.51
N ASP A 5 6.40 7.83 13.86
CA ASP A 5 6.79 7.62 12.47
C ASP A 5 7.67 6.37 12.35
N TYR A 6 7.51 5.61 11.28
CA TYR A 6 8.25 4.38 11.10
C TYR A 6 9.73 4.60 10.85
N ASP A 7 10.06 5.69 10.19
CA ASP A 7 11.46 6.06 9.98
C ASP A 7 12.13 6.31 11.35
N GLU A 8 11.39 6.88 12.30
CA GLU A 8 11.83 7.04 13.70
C GLU A 8 11.98 5.69 14.42
N ILE A 9 11.04 4.75 14.21
CA ILE A 9 11.12 3.38 14.77
C ILE A 9 12.32 2.62 14.19
N GLN A 10 12.55 2.72 12.89
CA GLN A 10 13.65 2.06 12.19
C GLN A 10 15.00 2.61 12.64
N GLU A 11 15.12 3.93 12.80
CA GLU A 11 16.32 4.56 13.35
C GLU A 11 16.60 4.07 14.78
N ARG A 12 15.56 3.97 15.62
CA ARG A 12 15.68 3.45 16.99
C ARG A 12 16.04 1.97 17.03
N ALA A 13 15.48 1.14 16.15
CA ALA A 13 15.83 -0.27 16.03
C ALA A 13 17.29 -0.46 15.56
N GLY A 14 17.78 0.43 14.68
CA GLY A 14 19.18 0.50 14.26
C GLY A 14 20.10 0.86 15.43
N LYS A 15 19.78 1.92 16.18
CA LYS A 15 20.53 2.34 17.37
C LYS A 15 20.59 1.23 18.42
N PHE A 16 19.46 0.56 18.69
CA PHE A 16 19.38 -0.54 19.65
C PHE A 16 20.29 -1.72 19.29
N ARG A 17 20.49 -1.97 17.98
CA ARG A 17 21.39 -3.02 17.49
C ARG A 17 22.87 -2.75 17.77
N CYS A 18 23.24 -1.49 17.96
CA CYS A 18 24.63 -1.04 18.15
C CYS A 18 24.93 -0.62 19.61
N ILE A 19 24.04 -0.89 20.56
CA ILE A 19 24.27 -0.55 21.97
C ILE A 19 25.35 -1.46 22.53
N GLU A 20 26.51 -0.88 22.84
CA GLU A 20 27.56 -1.49 23.64
C GLU A 20 27.46 -0.94 25.07
N LEU A 21 27.12 -1.79 26.04
CA LEU A 21 27.08 -1.39 27.45
C LEU A 21 28.42 -1.73 28.12
N PRO A 22 29.08 -0.78 28.80
CA PRO A 22 30.38 -1.01 29.42
C PRO A 22 30.27 -2.10 30.50
N GLY A 23 31.11 -3.13 30.39
CA GLY A 23 31.20 -4.22 31.36
C GLY A 23 30.18 -5.36 31.18
N GLN A 24 29.28 -5.31 30.19
CA GLN A 24 28.37 -6.43 29.93
C GLN A 24 28.97 -7.46 28.95
N PRO A 25 28.88 -8.78 29.24
CA PRO A 25 29.25 -9.81 28.27
C PRO A 25 28.37 -9.70 27.03
N ILE A 26 29.00 -9.72 25.84
CA ILE A 26 28.36 -9.59 24.52
C ILE A 26 27.13 -10.51 24.36
N MET A 27 27.12 -11.67 25.03
CA MET A 27 26.03 -12.65 24.91
C MET A 27 24.67 -12.23 25.50
N MET A 28 24.59 -11.27 26.44
CA MET A 28 23.29 -10.89 27.05
C MET A 28 22.44 -9.98 26.16
N HIS A 29 23.05 -9.18 25.29
CA HIS A 29 22.31 -8.26 24.41
C HIS A 29 21.85 -8.92 23.10
N MET A 30 22.50 -10.02 22.69
CA MET A 30 22.27 -10.65 21.39
C MET A 30 20.83 -11.16 21.21
N GLY A 31 20.26 -11.83 22.22
CA GLY A 31 18.89 -12.39 22.12
C GLY A 31 17.83 -11.32 21.86
N THR A 32 17.90 -10.19 22.56
CA THR A 32 16.96 -9.07 22.39
C THR A 32 17.23 -8.33 21.09
N SER A 33 18.48 -8.18 20.66
CA SER A 33 18.84 -7.58 19.38
C SER A 33 18.35 -8.40 18.18
N TYR A 34 18.40 -9.73 18.26
CA TYR A 34 17.82 -10.61 17.24
C TYR A 34 16.30 -10.47 17.19
N LEU A 35 15.62 -10.48 18.34
CA LEU A 35 14.18 -10.29 18.39
C LEU A 35 13.75 -8.94 17.79
N VAL A 36 14.43 -7.84 18.13
CA VAL A 36 14.17 -6.53 17.55
C VAL A 36 14.43 -6.53 16.04
N GLY A 37 15.50 -7.18 15.58
CA GLY A 37 15.81 -7.30 14.16
C GLY A 37 14.78 -8.14 13.38
N ASP A 38 14.26 -9.21 13.95
CA ASP A 38 13.24 -10.05 13.32
C ASP A 38 11.88 -9.36 13.29
N LEU A 39 11.53 -8.61 14.35
CA LEU A 39 10.35 -7.77 14.38
C LEU A 39 10.43 -6.66 13.33
N ASP A 40 11.56 -5.97 13.22
CA ASP A 40 11.82 -4.93 12.23
C ASP A 40 11.64 -5.46 10.79
N LYS A 41 12.18 -6.64 10.50
CA LYS A 41 11.97 -7.34 9.21
C LYS A 41 10.51 -7.70 8.98
N ALA A 42 9.81 -8.21 10.00
CA ALA A 42 8.41 -8.59 9.89
C ALA A 42 7.51 -7.37 9.61
N VAL A 43 7.74 -6.25 10.31
CA VAL A 43 7.03 -5.00 10.09
C VAL A 43 7.32 -4.44 8.69
N SER A 44 8.58 -4.46 8.25
CA SER A 44 8.97 -4.06 6.89
C SER A 44 8.19 -4.86 5.83
N LYS A 45 8.12 -6.19 5.98
CA LYS A 45 7.37 -7.06 5.06
C LYS A 45 5.87 -6.78 5.07
N LEU A 46 5.28 -6.57 6.25
CA LEU A 46 3.86 -6.22 6.36
C LEU A 46 3.55 -4.88 5.69
N ARG A 47 4.44 -3.89 5.81
CA ARG A 47 4.29 -2.60 5.14
C ARG A 47 4.34 -2.71 3.63
N ALA A 48 5.32 -3.44 3.09
CA ALA A 48 5.38 -3.73 1.66
C ALA A 48 4.07 -4.39 1.20
N ARG A 49 3.59 -5.39 1.94
CA ARG A 49 2.33 -6.08 1.61
C ARG A 49 1.11 -5.16 1.66
N VAL A 50 1.04 -4.24 2.62
CA VAL A 50 -0.03 -3.24 2.70
C VAL A 50 0.04 -2.27 1.52
N ALA A 51 1.24 -1.86 1.11
CA ALA A 51 1.40 -1.01 -0.08
C ALA A 51 0.93 -1.74 -1.35
N ASP A 52 1.32 -3.01 -1.55
CA ASP A 52 0.86 -3.82 -2.66
C ASP A 52 -0.67 -3.96 -2.69
N LEU A 53 -1.27 -4.26 -1.53
CA LEU A 53 -2.72 -4.41 -1.41
C LEU A 53 -3.46 -3.10 -1.68
N LYS A 54 -2.89 -1.95 -1.26
CA LYS A 54 -3.46 -0.64 -1.57
C LYS A 54 -3.40 -0.35 -3.07
N ALA A 55 -2.28 -0.63 -3.71
CA ALA A 55 -2.11 -0.46 -5.16
C ALA A 55 -3.07 -1.38 -5.94
N GLU A 56 -3.23 -2.63 -5.52
CA GLU A 56 -4.16 -3.57 -6.15
C GLU A 56 -5.62 -3.16 -5.93
N ASN A 57 -5.98 -2.66 -4.74
CA ASN A 57 -7.32 -2.15 -4.47
C ASN A 57 -7.63 -0.93 -5.37
N GLU A 58 -6.69 0.02 -5.47
CA GLU A 58 -6.81 1.16 -6.38
C GLU A 58 -6.95 0.73 -7.85
N ARG A 59 -6.22 -0.31 -8.26
CA ARG A 59 -6.33 -0.92 -9.60
C ARG A 59 -7.73 -1.49 -9.83
N LEU A 60 -8.29 -2.20 -8.85
CA LEU A 60 -9.62 -2.80 -8.94
C LEU A 60 -10.72 -1.73 -8.98
N GLU A 61 -10.62 -0.68 -8.16
CA GLU A 61 -11.54 0.45 -8.21
C GLU A 61 -11.57 1.10 -9.61
N CYS A 62 -10.41 1.35 -10.21
CA CYS A 62 -10.32 1.88 -11.57
C CYS A 62 -10.98 0.96 -12.61
N LEU A 63 -10.81 -0.36 -12.48
CA LEU A 63 -11.44 -1.33 -13.38
C LEU A 63 -12.96 -1.36 -13.22
N CYS A 64 -13.46 -1.31 -11.98
CA CYS A 64 -14.88 -1.23 -11.69
C CYS A 64 -15.51 0.02 -12.32
N ASP A 65 -14.87 1.19 -12.20
CA ASP A 65 -15.36 2.42 -12.80
C ASP A 65 -15.43 2.33 -14.35
N ILE A 66 -14.40 1.76 -14.99
CA ILE A 66 -14.38 1.57 -16.44
C ILE A 66 -15.49 0.61 -16.89
N GLN A 67 -15.65 -0.51 -16.19
CA GLN A 67 -16.66 -1.52 -16.52
C GLN A 67 -18.08 -0.99 -16.30
N TYR A 68 -18.31 -0.28 -15.19
CA TYR A 68 -19.59 0.34 -14.89
C TYR A 68 -19.98 1.33 -15.99
N ALA A 69 -19.09 2.26 -16.35
CA ALA A 69 -19.36 3.22 -17.41
C ALA A 69 -19.57 2.55 -18.80
N ALA A 70 -18.87 1.46 -19.09
CA ALA A 70 -19.09 0.69 -20.32
C ALA A 70 -20.47 0.00 -20.33
N GLY A 71 -20.88 -0.61 -19.22
CA GLY A 71 -22.20 -1.24 -19.07
C GLY A 71 -23.33 -0.23 -19.25
N VAL A 72 -23.24 0.93 -18.61
CA VAL A 72 -24.27 1.97 -18.73
C VAL A 72 -24.34 2.52 -20.15
N LYS A 73 -23.21 2.73 -20.86
CA LYS A 73 -23.20 3.11 -22.28
C LYS A 73 -23.85 2.06 -23.17
N ALA A 74 -23.76 0.78 -22.81
CA ALA A 74 -24.41 -0.31 -23.51
C ALA A 74 -25.90 -0.46 -23.16
N GLY A 75 -26.47 0.41 -22.30
CA GLY A 75 -27.87 0.36 -21.87
C GLY A 75 -28.15 -0.64 -20.76
N TRP A 76 -27.12 -1.06 -20.02
CA TRP A 76 -27.26 -1.93 -18.85
C TRP A 76 -27.46 -1.03 -17.63
N ASN A 77 -28.72 -0.89 -17.21
CA ASN A 77 -29.10 -0.03 -16.09
C ASN A 77 -29.68 -0.93 -15.00
N TYR A 78 -29.18 -0.83 -13.77
CA TYR A 78 -29.67 -1.65 -12.66
C TYR A 78 -30.88 -1.01 -11.95
N TYR A 79 -31.68 -0.19 -12.65
CA TYR A 79 -32.91 0.46 -12.16
C TYR A 79 -32.88 0.93 -10.68
N ALA A 80 -31.74 1.36 -10.15
CA ALA A 80 -31.67 1.95 -8.83
C ALA A 80 -31.91 3.46 -8.94
N ALA A 81 -32.66 4.03 -7.99
CA ALA A 81 -33.01 5.46 -8.00
C ALA A 81 -31.79 6.39 -8.07
N ASP A 82 -30.62 5.92 -7.61
CA ASP A 82 -29.36 6.69 -7.56
C ASP A 82 -28.38 6.35 -8.70
N ASP A 83 -28.73 5.46 -9.64
CA ASP A 83 -27.81 5.01 -10.71
C ASP A 83 -27.35 6.16 -11.61
N HIS A 84 -28.20 7.15 -11.86
CA HIS A 84 -27.82 8.32 -12.65
C HIS A 84 -26.80 9.22 -11.95
N ALA A 85 -26.88 9.36 -10.62
CA ALA A 85 -25.91 10.12 -9.84
C ALA A 85 -24.56 9.38 -9.74
N ALA A 86 -24.59 8.05 -9.57
CA ALA A 86 -23.40 7.20 -9.59
C ALA A 86 -22.72 7.20 -10.98
N MET A 87 -23.50 7.13 -12.05
CA MET A 87 -23.04 7.26 -13.44
C MET A 87 -22.35 8.61 -13.68
N GLN A 88 -22.99 9.71 -13.30
CA GLN A 88 -22.44 11.04 -13.52
C GLN A 88 -21.13 11.24 -12.76
N LYS A 89 -21.06 10.77 -11.49
CA LYS A 89 -19.83 10.79 -10.69
C LYS A 89 -18.71 9.92 -11.26
N CYS A 90 -19.05 8.74 -11.79
CA CYS A 90 -18.10 7.82 -12.41
C CYS A 90 -17.53 8.41 -13.72
N ILE A 91 -18.38 8.95 -14.59
CA ILE A 91 -17.99 9.52 -15.89
C ILE A 91 -17.22 10.85 -15.72
N GLU A 92 -17.70 11.75 -14.86
CA GLU A 92 -17.14 13.10 -14.73
C GLU A 92 -15.85 13.15 -13.91
N MET A 93 -15.73 12.33 -12.86
CA MET A 93 -14.60 12.43 -11.92
C MET A 93 -13.63 11.26 -11.93
N ARG A 94 -14.06 10.03 -12.22
CA ARG A 94 -13.20 8.85 -12.02
C ARG A 94 -12.71 8.23 -13.32
N GLN A 95 -13.56 8.12 -14.34
CA GLN A 95 -13.21 7.46 -15.59
C GLN A 95 -12.13 8.21 -16.40
N ARG A 96 -12.16 9.55 -16.37
CA ARG A 96 -11.16 10.40 -17.04
C ARG A 96 -9.75 10.11 -16.53
N ASP A 97 -9.61 9.91 -15.23
CA ASP A 97 -8.32 9.75 -14.56
C ASP A 97 -7.95 8.27 -14.35
N ALA A 98 -8.92 7.36 -14.37
CA ALA A 98 -8.71 5.92 -14.18
C ALA A 98 -7.82 5.28 -15.26
N LEU A 99 -7.95 5.68 -16.53
CA LEU A 99 -7.13 5.14 -17.62
C LEU A 99 -5.65 5.56 -17.53
N PRO A 100 -5.33 6.86 -17.34
CA PRO A 100 -3.99 7.30 -16.98
C PRO A 100 -3.44 6.60 -15.73
N ARG A 101 -4.24 6.50 -14.67
CA ARG A 101 -3.83 5.91 -13.40
C ARG A 101 -3.50 4.42 -13.52
N LEU A 102 -4.29 3.66 -14.28
CA LEU A 102 -3.99 2.26 -14.59
C LEU A 102 -2.70 2.10 -15.39
N LYS A 103 -2.38 3.04 -16.29
CA LYS A 103 -1.10 3.03 -17.02
C LYS A 103 0.07 3.29 -16.07
N GLU A 104 -0.05 4.23 -15.14
CA GLU A 104 0.97 4.49 -14.12
C GLU A 104 1.21 3.27 -13.22
N LEU A 105 0.14 2.67 -12.67
CA LEU A 105 0.23 1.47 -11.85
C LEU A 105 0.88 0.30 -12.62
N ARG A 106 0.56 0.16 -13.91
CA ARG A 106 1.17 -0.86 -14.78
C ARG A 106 2.65 -0.60 -15.05
N MET A 107 3.07 0.65 -15.26
CA MET A 107 4.48 0.99 -15.47
C MET A 107 5.30 0.81 -14.18
N GLY A 108 4.73 1.13 -13.02
CA GLY A 108 5.37 0.86 -11.72
C GLY A 108 5.63 -0.63 -11.47
N LEU A 109 4.67 -1.49 -11.83
CA LEU A 109 4.83 -2.95 -11.77
C LEU A 109 5.93 -3.48 -12.69
N ASN A 110 6.12 -2.88 -13.87
CA ASN A 110 7.14 -3.31 -14.83
C ASN A 110 8.56 -2.89 -14.42
N SER A 111 8.74 -1.77 -13.71
CA SER A 111 10.05 -1.30 -13.25
C SER A 111 10.64 -2.10 -12.07
N GLU A 112 9.82 -2.85 -11.34
CA GLU A 112 10.28 -3.71 -10.23
C GLU A 112 10.62 -5.14 -10.67
N GLY A 113 10.25 -5.54 -11.90
CA GLY A 113 10.53 -6.87 -12.46
C GLY A 113 11.84 -7.01 -13.24
N GLU A 114 12.63 -5.93 -13.40
CA GLU A 114 13.87 -5.89 -14.20
C GLU A 114 15.18 -5.89 -13.37
N LYS A 115 15.16 -6.34 -12.11
CA LYS A 115 16.39 -6.52 -11.31
C LYS A 115 16.66 -7.97 -10.94
#